data_AF-A0A920W6Q4-F1
#
_entry.id   AF-A0A920W6Q4-F1
#
_cell.length_a   1.000
_cell.length_b   1.000
_cell.length_c   1.000
_cell.angle_alpha   90.00
_cell.angle_beta   90.00
_cell.angle_gamma   90.00
#
_symmetry.space_group_name_H-M   'P 1'
#
loop_
_entity.id
_entity.type
_entity.pdbx_description
1 polymer ?
#
loop_
_entity_poly.entity_id
_entity_poly.type
_entity_poly.pdbx_seq_one_letter_code
_entity_poly.pdbx_strand_id
1 'polypeptide(L)'
;MRILTNMRVYWDQIQIGQPVSLDNIKDHAVAREQTLHATTAELRTRGFSKELHPNGTQPTTYDYEQVSLLSPWKTMSGSYTRPGDVRQLLAVSDDLFTIAKDGDEVILSFDAAQLDPLPANWTRTYLLRTDGFSKEMDINSASPDSIEPLPFHAMSAYPYSESEHYPKTRVHEAYRKIFNSRHVVQSIPRIDVVQ
;
A
#
# COMPACT_ATOMS: atom_id res chain seq x y z
N MET A 1 25.48 8.32 12.20
CA MET A 1 24.78 7.54 11.15
C MET A 1 25.79 6.63 10.48
N ARG A 2 25.51 5.33 10.34
CA ARG A 2 26.34 4.38 9.58
C ARG A 2 25.45 3.69 8.56
N ILE A 3 25.74 3.86 7.27
CA ILE A 3 25.04 3.18 6.18
C ILE A 3 25.92 2.01 5.73
N LEU A 4 25.38 0.80 5.77
CA LEU A 4 26.02 -0.43 5.31
C LEU A 4 25.10 -1.04 4.26
N THR A 5 25.53 -1.09 3.00
CA THR A 5 24.73 -1.63 1.91
C THR A 5 25.63 -2.22 0.82
N ASN A 6 25.13 -3.26 0.15
CA ASN A 6 25.68 -3.81 -1.09
C ASN A 6 24.98 -3.23 -2.35
N MET A 7 24.03 -2.31 -2.16
CA MET A 7 23.30 -1.63 -3.24
C MET A 7 23.97 -0.31 -3.60
N ARG A 8 23.80 0.11 -4.86
CA ARG A 8 24.21 1.44 -5.31
C ARG A 8 23.18 2.46 -4.87
N VAL A 9 23.56 3.37 -3.98
CA VAL A 9 22.70 4.44 -3.48
C VAL A 9 23.17 5.77 -4.06
N TYR A 10 22.23 6.54 -4.60
CA TYR A 10 22.44 7.93 -5.03
C TYR A 10 21.65 8.82 -4.07
N TRP A 11 22.26 9.91 -3.60
CA TRP A 11 21.60 10.89 -2.74
C TRP A 11 21.91 12.29 -3.25
N ASP A 12 20.92 13.17 -3.21
CA ASP A 12 21.13 14.59 -3.49
C ASP A 12 21.55 15.34 -2.21
N GLN A 13 20.95 15.01 -1.06
CA GLN A 13 21.29 15.62 0.23
C GLN A 13 21.02 14.66 1.40
N ILE A 14 21.86 14.75 2.44
CA ILE A 14 21.63 14.12 3.74
C ILE A 14 21.47 15.23 4.77
N GLN A 15 20.34 15.24 5.48
CA GLN A 15 20.07 16.17 6.57
C GLN A 15 19.87 15.38 7.88
N ILE A 16 20.29 15.96 9.00
CA ILE A 16 20.14 15.36 10.33
C ILE A 16 19.30 16.33 11.16
N GLY A 17 18.09 15.89 11.54
CA GLY A 17 17.26 16.60 12.50
C GLY A 17 17.63 16.24 13.94
N GLN A 18 17.50 17.19 14.86
CA GLN A 18 17.49 16.86 16.29
C GLN A 18 16.12 16.27 16.65
N PRO A 19 16.04 15.14 17.36
CA PRO A 19 14.77 14.62 17.86
C PRO A 19 14.15 15.65 18.80
N VAL A 20 12.93 16.09 18.48
CA VAL A 20 12.14 16.97 19.35
C VAL A 20 11.06 16.10 19.98
N SER A 21 10.95 16.14 21.31
CA SER A 21 9.87 15.45 22.02
C SER A 21 8.56 16.21 21.79
N LEU A 22 7.52 15.48 21.36
CA LEU A 22 6.16 16.02 21.25
C LEU A 22 5.44 16.08 22.62
N ASP A 23 5.96 15.38 23.63
CA ASP A 23 5.31 15.21 24.95
C ASP A 23 5.61 16.36 25.93
N ASN A 24 6.70 17.12 25.70
CA ASN A 24 7.10 18.25 26.55
C ASN A 24 6.51 19.58 26.03
N ILE A 25 5.22 19.76 26.29
CA ILE A 25 4.32 20.82 25.79
C ILE A 25 4.68 22.25 26.26
N LYS A 26 5.69 22.45 27.12
CA LYS A 26 5.97 23.78 27.70
C LYS A 26 6.45 24.83 26.69
N ASP A 27 7.00 24.43 25.54
CA ASP A 27 7.52 25.33 24.50
C ASP A 27 6.83 25.08 23.15
N HIS A 28 5.56 25.47 22.99
CA HIS A 28 4.78 25.41 21.75
C HIS A 28 5.44 26.11 20.53
N ALA A 29 6.47 25.52 19.91
CA ALA A 29 7.19 26.20 18.82
C ALA A 29 7.66 25.35 17.64
N VAL A 30 7.44 24.02 17.57
CA VAL A 30 8.02 23.28 16.43
C VAL A 30 7.04 22.42 15.61
N ALA A 31 6.05 21.76 16.21
CA ALA A 31 5.03 21.03 15.45
C ALA A 31 3.78 20.72 16.31
N ARG A 32 2.64 20.52 15.66
CA ARG A 32 1.42 19.91 16.23
C ARG A 32 0.99 18.78 15.30
N GLU A 33 0.64 17.63 15.87
CA GLU A 33 0.09 16.50 15.13
C GLU A 33 -1.40 16.37 15.44
N GLN A 34 -2.19 16.13 14.39
CA GLN A 34 -3.59 15.76 14.49
C GLN A 34 -3.85 14.62 13.51
N THR A 35 -4.37 13.50 14.01
CA THR A 35 -4.76 12.37 13.16
C THR A 35 -6.19 12.57 12.65
N LEU A 36 -6.38 12.47 11.34
CA LEU A 36 -7.71 12.33 10.74
C LEU A 36 -7.94 10.89 10.31
N HIS A 37 -9.15 10.40 10.56
CA HIS A 37 -9.61 9.15 9.96
C HIS A 37 -10.32 9.46 8.64
N ALA A 38 -10.10 8.61 7.64
CA ALA A 38 -10.78 8.76 6.36
C ALA A 38 -12.30 8.65 6.56
N THR A 39 -13.06 9.61 6.02
CA THR A 39 -14.53 9.58 6.03
C THR A 39 -15.06 8.63 4.98
N THR A 40 -14.34 8.48 3.87
CA THR A 40 -14.59 7.46 2.84
C THR A 40 -13.29 6.78 2.44
N ALA A 41 -13.38 5.50 2.10
CA ALA A 41 -12.29 4.76 1.47
C ALA A 41 -12.87 3.77 0.45
N GLU A 42 -12.63 4.00 -0.83
CA GLU A 42 -13.18 3.21 -1.92
C GLU A 42 -12.06 2.53 -2.70
N LEU A 43 -12.08 1.19 -2.74
CA LEU A 43 -11.25 0.42 -3.66
C LEU A 43 -11.94 0.35 -5.02
N ARG A 44 -11.26 0.72 -6.09
CA ARG A 44 -11.75 0.54 -7.45
C ARG A 44 -10.65 0.16 -8.42
N THR A 45 -11.04 -0.50 -9.51
CA THR A 45 -10.15 -0.67 -10.65
C THR A 45 -10.14 0.62 -11.46
N ARG A 46 -8.96 1.23 -11.59
CA ARG A 46 -8.76 2.46 -12.35
C ARG A 46 -7.98 2.19 -13.63
N GLY A 47 -6.91 1.41 -13.53
CA GLY A 47 -5.90 1.24 -14.56
C GLY A 47 -4.58 1.91 -14.16
N PHE A 48 -3.74 2.14 -15.15
CA PHE A 48 -2.34 2.51 -14.99
C PHE A 48 -2.11 3.95 -15.41
N SER A 49 -1.56 4.76 -14.51
CA SER A 49 -1.18 6.13 -14.82
C SER A 49 -0.03 6.14 -15.84
N LYS A 50 -0.07 7.08 -16.77
CA LYS A 50 1.02 7.26 -17.73
C LYS A 50 2.31 7.66 -17.02
N GLU A 51 3.37 6.90 -17.27
CA GLU A 51 4.71 7.25 -16.81
C GLU A 51 5.23 8.51 -17.50
N LEU A 52 5.80 9.38 -16.69
CA LEU A 52 6.46 10.61 -17.10
C LEU A 52 7.92 10.53 -16.67
N HIS A 53 8.83 10.79 -17.60
CA HIS A 53 10.26 10.92 -17.34
C HIS A 53 10.67 12.38 -17.59
N PRO A 54 10.64 13.25 -16.56
CA PRO A 54 11.06 14.64 -16.72
C PRO A 54 12.49 14.68 -17.27
N ASN A 55 12.66 15.32 -18.43
CA ASN A 55 13.94 15.42 -19.16
C ASN A 55 14.62 14.07 -19.48
N GLY A 56 13.86 12.97 -19.53
CA GLY A 56 14.41 11.62 -19.74
C GLY A 56 15.23 11.08 -18.55
N THR A 57 15.14 11.73 -17.39
CA THR A 57 15.89 11.37 -16.17
C THR A 57 14.96 10.87 -15.07
N GLN A 58 15.53 10.13 -14.10
CA GLN A 58 14.86 9.70 -12.87
C GLN A 58 14.69 10.88 -11.88
N PRO A 59 13.74 10.81 -10.93
CA PRO A 59 12.77 9.73 -10.73
C PRO A 59 11.63 9.78 -11.75
N THR A 60 11.11 8.60 -12.08
CA THR A 60 9.87 8.46 -12.85
C THR A 60 8.71 9.02 -12.04
N THR A 61 7.85 9.79 -12.70
CA THR A 61 6.61 10.36 -12.12
C THR A 61 5.41 9.87 -12.94
N TYR A 62 4.19 10.17 -12.51
CA TYR A 62 2.98 9.63 -13.13
C TYR A 62 1.93 10.72 -13.36
N ASP A 63 1.36 10.77 -14.56
CA ASP A 63 0.19 11.62 -14.85
C ASP A 63 -1.09 10.90 -14.39
N TYR A 64 -1.73 11.45 -13.36
CA TYR A 64 -2.95 10.86 -12.80
C TYR A 64 -4.18 10.99 -13.73
N GLU A 65 -4.20 11.92 -14.67
CA GLU A 65 -5.37 12.08 -15.55
C GLU A 65 -5.29 11.18 -16.80
N GLN A 66 -4.10 10.72 -17.16
CA GLN A 66 -3.88 9.84 -18.32
C GLN A 66 -3.81 8.37 -17.89
N VAL A 67 -4.90 7.63 -18.14
CA VAL A 67 -5.08 6.24 -17.69
C VAL A 67 -5.10 5.26 -18.86
N SER A 68 -4.31 4.19 -18.75
CA SER A 68 -4.37 3.01 -19.62
C SER A 68 -5.03 1.84 -18.89
N LEU A 69 -5.87 1.07 -19.59
CA LEU A 69 -6.39 -0.21 -19.08
C LEU A 69 -5.51 -1.41 -19.49
N LEU A 70 -4.51 -1.18 -20.35
CA LEU A 70 -3.55 -2.23 -20.72
C LEU A 70 -2.58 -2.41 -19.55
N SER A 71 -2.66 -3.56 -18.90
CA SER A 71 -1.70 -3.92 -17.84
C SER A 71 -0.36 -4.27 -18.45
N PRO A 72 0.73 -3.58 -18.05
CA PRO A 72 2.08 -3.98 -18.42
C PRO A 72 2.59 -5.15 -17.58
N TRP A 73 1.83 -5.60 -16.58
CA TRP A 73 2.24 -6.63 -15.62
C TRP A 73 1.32 -7.85 -15.69
N LYS A 74 1.84 -8.99 -15.19
CA LYS A 74 0.98 -10.16 -14.94
C LYS A 74 0.05 -9.87 -13.76
N THR A 75 -1.08 -10.56 -13.69
CA THR A 75 -1.90 -10.59 -12.47
C THR A 75 -1.67 -11.91 -11.77
N MET A 76 -1.23 -11.89 -10.50
CA MET A 76 -1.12 -13.10 -9.69
C MET A 76 -2.48 -13.75 -9.46
N SER A 77 -2.50 -15.08 -9.42
CA SER A 77 -3.72 -15.82 -9.10
C SER A 77 -4.07 -15.67 -7.61
N GLY A 78 -5.37 -15.75 -7.30
CA GLY A 78 -5.86 -15.71 -5.92
C GLY A 78 -7.13 -14.88 -5.71
N SER A 79 -7.40 -14.56 -4.44
CA SER A 79 -8.61 -13.85 -4.01
C SER A 79 -8.27 -12.44 -3.55
N TYR A 80 -8.69 -11.45 -4.32
CA TYR A 80 -8.50 -10.03 -4.06
C TYR A 80 -9.74 -9.44 -3.40
N THR A 81 -9.54 -8.30 -2.74
CA THR A 81 -10.66 -7.52 -2.20
C THR A 81 -11.55 -7.03 -3.35
N ARG A 82 -12.86 -7.16 -3.20
CA ARG A 82 -13.87 -6.65 -4.14
C ARG A 82 -13.88 -5.11 -4.14
N PRO A 83 -14.18 -4.47 -5.28
CA PRO A 83 -14.38 -3.02 -5.32
C PRO A 83 -15.48 -2.55 -4.34
N GLY A 84 -15.37 -1.30 -3.91
CA GLY A 84 -16.32 -0.64 -3.01
C GLY A 84 -15.68 -0.17 -1.70
N ASP A 85 -16.53 0.03 -0.69
CA ASP A 85 -16.10 0.55 0.62
C ASP A 85 -15.18 -0.46 1.34
N VAL A 86 -13.95 0.00 1.61
CA VAL A 86 -12.91 -0.74 2.34
C VAL A 86 -12.47 0.00 3.62
N ARG A 87 -13.18 1.06 4.02
CA ARG A 87 -12.80 1.92 5.15
C ARG A 87 -12.59 1.15 6.44
N GLN A 88 -13.41 0.12 6.69
CA GLN A 88 -13.27 -0.71 7.88
C GLN A 88 -11.96 -1.54 7.91
N LEU A 89 -11.40 -1.90 6.74
CA LEU A 89 -10.12 -2.60 6.62
C LEU A 89 -8.91 -1.65 6.78
N LEU A 90 -9.13 -0.34 6.67
CA LEU A 90 -8.09 0.68 6.79
C LEU A 90 -8.15 1.45 8.10
N ALA A 91 -9.10 1.10 8.97
CA ALA A 91 -9.33 1.80 10.24
C ALA A 91 -8.24 1.50 11.28
N VAL A 92 -7.64 0.30 11.21
CA VAL A 92 -6.61 -0.18 12.14
C VAL A 92 -5.55 -0.96 11.38
N SER A 93 -4.31 -0.92 11.87
CA SER A 93 -3.24 -1.80 11.41
C SER A 93 -3.39 -3.16 12.07
N ASP A 94 -4.06 -4.07 11.38
CA ASP A 94 -4.15 -5.48 11.72
C ASP A 94 -3.83 -6.34 10.48
N ASP A 95 -4.05 -7.65 10.57
CA ASP A 95 -3.81 -8.56 9.46
C ASP A 95 -5.00 -8.64 8.48
N LEU A 96 -6.02 -7.77 8.54
CA LEU A 96 -7.20 -7.76 7.64
C LEU A 96 -7.01 -6.78 6.47
N PHE A 97 -6.31 -7.22 5.43
CA PHE A 97 -5.86 -6.31 4.36
C PHE A 97 -6.92 -5.87 3.35
N THR A 98 -6.75 -4.67 2.78
CA THR A 98 -7.29 -4.39 1.44
C THR A 98 -6.33 -4.97 0.40
N ILE A 99 -6.68 -6.10 -0.21
CA ILE A 99 -5.84 -6.78 -1.21
C ILE A 99 -6.13 -6.19 -2.58
N ALA A 100 -5.30 -5.23 -2.99
CA ALA A 100 -5.36 -4.58 -4.29
C ALA A 100 -4.74 -5.45 -5.40
N LYS A 101 -5.36 -5.42 -6.58
CA LYS A 101 -4.85 -5.99 -7.83
C LYS A 101 -4.01 -4.92 -8.57
N ASP A 102 -3.18 -5.33 -9.52
CA ASP A 102 -2.59 -4.42 -10.49
C ASP A 102 -3.65 -3.52 -11.14
N GLY A 103 -3.39 -2.20 -11.13
CA GLY A 103 -4.29 -1.19 -11.68
C GLY A 103 -5.45 -0.78 -10.78
N ASP A 104 -5.54 -1.32 -9.56
CA ASP A 104 -6.45 -0.76 -8.57
C ASP A 104 -5.89 0.49 -7.90
N GLU A 105 -6.80 1.30 -7.36
CA GLU A 105 -6.47 2.36 -6.42
C GLU A 105 -7.44 2.31 -5.23
N VAL A 106 -7.00 2.90 -4.12
CA VAL A 106 -7.88 3.25 -3.01
C VAL A 106 -8.00 4.75 -2.92
N ILE A 107 -9.23 5.26 -3.05
CA ILE A 107 -9.55 6.67 -2.92
C ILE A 107 -9.92 6.96 -1.48
N LEU A 108 -9.17 7.85 -0.84
CA LEU A 108 -9.39 8.29 0.53
C LEU A 108 -9.91 9.72 0.53
N SER A 109 -10.99 9.98 1.26
CA SER A 109 -11.43 11.34 1.58
C SER A 109 -11.33 11.61 3.07
N PHE A 110 -10.92 12.82 3.42
CA PHE A 110 -10.81 13.29 4.80
C PHE A 110 -11.63 14.57 4.94
N ASP A 111 -12.34 14.69 6.07
CA ASP A 111 -13.10 15.91 6.36
C ASP A 111 -12.19 16.96 7.00
N ALA A 112 -11.83 17.97 6.20
CA ALA A 112 -10.98 19.07 6.64
C ALA A 112 -11.63 19.93 7.73
N ALA A 113 -12.95 19.88 7.91
CA ALA A 113 -13.64 20.61 8.98
C ALA A 113 -13.34 20.05 10.37
N GLN A 114 -12.80 18.83 10.47
CA GLN A 114 -12.34 18.23 11.73
C GLN A 114 -10.99 18.77 12.18
N LEU A 115 -10.25 19.46 11.31
CA LEU A 115 -8.95 20.03 11.66
C LEU A 115 -9.11 21.25 12.57
N ASP A 116 -8.23 21.33 13.56
CA ASP A 116 -8.13 22.53 14.38
C ASP A 116 -7.78 23.76 13.50
N PRO A 117 -8.23 24.98 13.86
CA PRO A 117 -7.81 26.19 13.18
C PRO A 117 -6.28 26.32 13.14
N LEU A 118 -5.73 26.73 11.99
CA LEU A 118 -4.29 26.92 11.84
C LEU A 118 -3.85 28.19 12.59
N PRO A 119 -2.92 28.10 13.56
CA PRO A 119 -2.42 29.29 14.25
C PRO A 119 -1.75 30.28 13.29
N ALA A 120 -1.74 31.56 13.65
CA ALA A 120 -1.04 32.58 12.88
C ALA A 120 0.45 32.22 12.72
N ASN A 121 0.97 32.41 11.50
CA ASN A 121 2.35 32.12 11.10
C ASN A 121 2.74 30.62 11.10
N TRP A 122 1.77 29.70 11.15
CA TRP A 122 2.03 28.27 11.01
C TRP A 122 1.72 27.81 9.60
N THR A 123 2.43 26.76 9.14
CA THR A 123 2.14 26.05 7.90
C THR A 123 1.61 24.66 8.24
N ARG A 124 0.61 24.19 7.49
CA ARG A 124 0.09 22.82 7.59
C ARG A 124 0.75 21.93 6.53
N THR A 125 1.19 20.77 6.96
CA THR A 125 1.61 19.67 6.08
C THR A 125 0.74 18.45 6.36
N TYR A 126 0.72 17.50 5.43
CA TYR A 126 -0.04 16.26 5.53
C TYR A 126 0.90 15.07 5.38
N LEU A 127 0.70 14.07 6.23
CA LEU A 127 1.41 12.79 6.16
C LEU A 127 0.36 11.69 5.99
N LEU A 128 0.52 10.89 4.94
CA LEU A 128 -0.26 9.68 4.77
C LEU A 128 0.54 8.52 5.35
N ARG A 129 0.09 7.98 6.48
CA ARG A 129 0.64 6.74 7.04
C ARG A 129 -0.06 5.55 6.39
N THR A 130 0.72 4.68 5.77
CA THR A 130 0.25 3.39 5.25
C THR A 130 0.98 2.26 5.97
N ASP A 131 0.31 1.13 6.07
CA ASP A 131 0.81 -0.08 6.72
C ASP A 131 0.30 -1.26 5.90
N GLY A 132 1.20 -2.16 5.52
CA GLY A 132 0.88 -3.25 4.62
C GLY A 132 2.09 -3.87 3.95
N PHE A 133 1.82 -4.80 3.06
CA PHE A 133 2.83 -5.60 2.37
C PHE A 133 2.69 -5.45 0.85
N SER A 134 3.83 -5.46 0.15
CA SER A 134 3.87 -5.59 -1.31
C SER A 134 4.31 -7.01 -1.67
N LYS A 135 3.57 -7.66 -2.58
CA LYS A 135 3.99 -8.93 -3.18
C LYS A 135 4.56 -8.67 -4.57
N GLU A 136 5.81 -9.08 -4.74
CA GLU A 136 6.58 -8.88 -5.96
C GLU A 136 6.31 -10.01 -6.97
N MET A 137 6.29 -9.63 -8.24
CA MET A 137 6.04 -10.51 -9.37
C MET A 137 7.32 -10.98 -10.06
N ASP A 138 8.48 -10.57 -9.56
CA ASP A 138 9.82 -10.99 -10.00
C ASP A 138 9.95 -12.52 -9.93
N ILE A 139 10.53 -13.12 -10.96
CA ILE A 139 10.68 -14.57 -11.10
C ILE A 139 11.50 -15.23 -9.98
N ASN A 140 12.36 -14.46 -9.30
CA ASN A 140 13.15 -14.92 -8.17
C ASN A 140 12.43 -14.76 -6.83
N SER A 141 11.22 -14.17 -6.82
CA SER A 141 10.36 -14.15 -5.64
C SER A 141 9.82 -15.56 -5.36
N ALA A 142 9.59 -15.87 -4.10
CA ALA A 142 9.19 -17.22 -3.70
C ALA A 142 7.79 -17.66 -4.16
N SER A 143 6.88 -16.71 -4.41
CA SER A 143 5.51 -16.99 -4.88
C SER A 143 5.09 -15.94 -5.93
N PRO A 144 5.76 -15.91 -7.10
CA PRO A 144 5.63 -14.81 -8.03
C PRO A 144 4.34 -14.84 -8.85
N ASP A 145 3.62 -15.98 -8.84
CA ASP A 145 2.42 -16.23 -9.64
C ASP A 145 1.13 -16.32 -8.80
N SER A 146 1.24 -16.13 -7.47
CA SER A 146 0.14 -16.31 -6.52
C SER A 146 0.18 -15.25 -5.44
N ILE A 147 -0.98 -14.67 -5.12
CA ILE A 147 -1.13 -13.76 -3.98
C ILE A 147 -0.96 -14.51 -2.66
N GLU A 148 -1.26 -15.81 -2.62
CA GLU A 148 -1.05 -16.66 -1.44
C GLU A 148 0.36 -17.27 -1.44
N PRO A 149 0.94 -17.56 -0.26
CA PRO A 149 0.43 -17.21 1.07
C PRO A 149 0.43 -15.70 1.34
N LEU A 150 -0.55 -15.18 2.08
CA LEU A 150 -0.52 -13.79 2.56
C LEU A 150 0.50 -13.62 3.70
N PRO A 151 1.29 -12.52 3.69
CA PRO A 151 2.10 -12.12 4.84
C PRO A 151 1.23 -11.67 6.01
N PHE A 152 1.81 -11.61 7.22
CA PHE A 152 1.15 -11.10 8.42
C PHE A 152 2.20 -10.52 9.39
N HIS A 153 1.80 -9.62 10.27
CA HIS A 153 2.73 -8.84 11.10
C HIS A 153 3.56 -9.68 12.07
N ALA A 154 3.00 -10.76 12.60
CA ALA A 154 3.67 -11.61 13.59
C ALA A 154 4.60 -12.68 12.97
N MET A 155 4.73 -12.75 11.64
CA MET A 155 5.56 -13.76 10.99
C MET A 155 7.05 -13.53 11.23
N SER A 156 7.82 -14.60 11.37
CA SER A 156 9.27 -14.51 11.60
C SER A 156 10.06 -14.00 10.39
N ALA A 157 9.63 -14.40 9.19
CA ALA A 157 10.17 -13.99 7.91
C ALA A 157 9.12 -14.20 6.81
N TYR A 158 9.34 -13.62 5.63
CA TYR A 158 8.58 -13.93 4.43
C TYR A 158 9.52 -14.43 3.33
N PRO A 159 9.28 -15.61 2.73
CA PRO A 159 8.20 -16.56 3.04
C PRO A 159 8.38 -17.17 4.43
N TYR A 160 7.27 -17.38 5.13
CA TYR A 160 7.28 -18.10 6.40
C TYR A 160 7.28 -19.62 6.18
N SER A 161 7.79 -20.35 7.16
CA SER A 161 7.84 -21.82 7.11
C SER A 161 6.46 -22.45 7.33
N GLU A 162 6.32 -23.76 7.06
CA GLU A 162 5.05 -24.48 7.23
C GLU A 162 4.49 -24.48 8.66
N SER A 163 5.32 -24.18 9.67
CA SER A 163 4.88 -24.08 11.08
C SER A 163 4.14 -22.77 11.39
N GLU A 164 4.27 -21.78 10.51
CA GLU A 164 3.60 -20.49 10.59
C GLU A 164 2.49 -20.41 9.55
N HIS A 165 1.44 -19.65 9.85
CA HIS A 165 0.36 -19.43 8.91
C HIS A 165 -0.29 -18.08 9.13
N TYR A 166 -0.77 -17.49 8.03
CA TYR A 166 -1.69 -16.36 8.11
C TYR A 166 -2.87 -16.69 9.04
N PRO A 167 -3.31 -15.77 9.92
CA PRO A 167 -4.29 -16.10 10.95
C PRO A 167 -5.61 -16.64 10.37
N LYS A 168 -6.14 -17.71 10.99
CA LYS A 168 -7.38 -18.39 10.59
C LYS A 168 -8.49 -18.24 11.64
N THR A 169 -8.54 -17.10 12.32
CA THR A 169 -9.59 -16.85 13.31
C THR A 169 -10.93 -16.62 12.61
N ARG A 170 -12.04 -16.75 13.35
CA ARG A 170 -13.39 -16.47 12.84
C ARG A 170 -13.51 -15.08 12.19
N VAL A 171 -12.78 -14.09 12.71
CA VAL A 171 -12.73 -12.73 12.15
C VAL A 171 -12.08 -12.74 10.76
N HIS A 172 -10.95 -13.44 10.60
CA HIS A 172 -10.23 -13.54 9.32
C HIS A 172 -11.06 -14.29 8.28
N GLU A 173 -11.73 -15.38 8.67
CA GLU A 173 -12.61 -16.13 7.77
C GLU A 173 -13.80 -15.28 7.30
N ALA A 174 -14.44 -14.54 8.22
CA ALA A 174 -15.53 -13.62 7.88
C ALA A 174 -15.06 -12.49 6.96
N TYR A 175 -13.93 -11.86 7.27
CA TYR A 175 -13.30 -10.84 6.43
C TYR A 175 -13.05 -11.38 5.02
N ARG A 176 -12.36 -12.52 4.87
CA ARG A 176 -12.07 -13.11 3.55
C ARG A 176 -13.34 -13.41 2.78
N LYS A 177 -14.38 -13.91 3.44
CA LYS A 177 -15.69 -14.18 2.80
C LYS A 177 -16.40 -12.91 2.34
N ILE A 178 -16.37 -11.85 3.14
CA ILE A 178 -17.08 -10.60 2.87
C ILE A 178 -16.33 -9.76 1.82
N PHE A 179 -15.01 -9.70 1.94
CA PHE A 179 -14.17 -8.79 1.16
C PHE A 179 -13.47 -9.45 -0.01
N ASN A 180 -12.92 -10.65 0.15
CA ASN A 180 -12.00 -11.23 -0.83
C ASN A 180 -12.73 -12.11 -1.85
N SER A 181 -13.72 -11.52 -2.53
CA SER A 181 -14.60 -12.21 -3.48
C SER A 181 -14.24 -11.95 -4.95
N ARG A 182 -13.15 -11.23 -5.24
CA ARG A 182 -12.66 -11.01 -6.60
C ARG A 182 -11.58 -12.04 -6.92
N HIS A 183 -11.98 -13.11 -7.61
CA HIS A 183 -11.09 -14.23 -7.92
C HIS A 183 -10.37 -14.04 -9.25
N VAL A 184 -9.05 -14.18 -9.22
CA VAL A 184 -8.21 -14.28 -10.41
C VAL A 184 -7.71 -15.70 -10.52
N VAL A 185 -8.01 -16.35 -11.64
CA VAL A 185 -7.57 -17.71 -11.94
C VAL A 185 -6.42 -17.67 -12.93
N GLN A 186 -5.41 -18.52 -12.72
CA GLN A 186 -4.39 -18.75 -13.72
C GLN A 186 -5.01 -19.61 -14.83
N SER A 187 -5.31 -19.01 -15.98
CA SER A 187 -5.75 -19.76 -17.15
C SER A 187 -4.54 -20.45 -17.77
N ILE A 188 -4.44 -21.78 -17.62
CA ILE A 188 -3.55 -22.57 -18.46
C ILE A 188 -4.20 -22.62 -19.86
N PRO A 189 -3.55 -22.11 -20.92
CA PRO A 189 -4.06 -22.26 -22.28
C PRO A 189 -4.24 -23.74 -22.57
N ARG A 190 -5.39 -24.13 -23.11
CA ARG A 190 -5.57 -25.52 -23.52
C ARG A 190 -4.62 -25.82 -24.69
N ILE A 191 -4.02 -27.01 -24.67
CA ILE A 191 -3.06 -27.48 -25.68
C ILE A 191 -3.64 -27.51 -27.10
N ASP A 192 -4.97 -27.59 -27.23
CA ASP A 192 -5.70 -27.63 -28.50
C ASP A 192 -5.82 -26.26 -29.21
N VAL A 193 -5.38 -25.15 -28.59
CA VAL A 193 -5.44 -23.79 -29.19
C VAL A 193 -4.11 -23.35 -29.80
N VAL A 194 -3.04 -24.14 -29.65
CA VAL A 194 -1.74 -23.89 -30.31
C VAL A 194 -1.66 -24.74 -31.58
N GLN A 195 -2.28 -24.27 -32.65
CA GLN A 195 -2.04 -24.73 -34.02
C GLN A 195 -1.70 -23.54 -34.91
#